data_AF-A0A8J6LBS2-F1
#
_entry.id   AF-A0A8J6LBS2-F1
#
_cell.length_a   1.000
_cell.length_b   1.000
_cell.length_c   1.000
_cell.angle_alpha   90.00
_cell.angle_beta   90.00
_cell.angle_gamma   90.00
#
_symmetry.space_group_name_H-M   'P 1'
#
loop_
_entity.id
_entity.type
_entity.pdbx_description
1 polymer ?
#
loop_
_entity_poly.entity_id
_entity_poly.type
_entity_poly.pdbx_seq_one_letter_code
_entity_poly.pdbx_strand_id
1 'polypeptide(L)'
;MGETITHREYRDLVEGQTTLLTLVKSKGIEVHKSLPSALQCTAKILRNVTNDITAEEHLTSKLRKLREVFDSYGGQNGEIEVYKFLKAFNQLTQRDLTTNELYKYYTASRNTGISFELFCMLMAEFTTDNCDTSTTNGRFSDPLYWACALLKTRHLLSSYVIEPVANILVRASQPFQRQCSTNNNTCNMVSPHVNGEIEEPVSNNAFKQTKYDVFLGGTRNSQGNWREEIAIPALQKYNISYTSTSTNGYVVLDNKNVTDQDVLDWKQAMDSSQVLLFYVTADTRSLTTMILAAHYIAVEKDMVLCIQPLPEENCVVGNETLSDQAIKDYNRGRVYVTDMAKRKQIPVFEDIAEAVQCVVNKFQSR
;
A
#
# COMPACT_ATOMS: atom_id res chain seq x y z
N MET A 1 -25.78 -23.39 -20.50
CA MET A 1 -24.91 -22.83 -19.45
C MET A 1 -24.40 -21.49 -19.93
N GLY A 2 -24.48 -20.47 -19.06
CA GLY A 2 -24.10 -19.09 -19.32
C GLY A 2 -25.32 -18.19 -19.36
N GLU A 3 -25.59 -17.50 -18.24
CA GLU A 3 -26.42 -16.30 -18.30
C GLU A 3 -25.66 -15.20 -19.03
N THR A 4 -26.36 -14.38 -19.80
CA THR A 4 -25.74 -13.22 -20.45
C THR A 4 -25.52 -12.14 -19.40
N ILE A 5 -24.27 -11.87 -19.06
CA ILE A 5 -23.93 -10.74 -18.20
C ILE A 5 -24.16 -9.43 -18.94
N THR A 6 -24.68 -8.44 -18.22
CA THR A 6 -24.80 -7.08 -18.74
C THR A 6 -23.42 -6.42 -18.90
N HIS A 7 -23.34 -5.36 -19.69
CA HIS A 7 -22.11 -4.58 -19.83
C HIS A 7 -21.66 -3.99 -18.48
N ARG A 8 -22.61 -3.56 -17.64
CA ARG A 8 -22.28 -3.02 -16.32
C ARG A 8 -21.78 -4.10 -15.37
N GLU A 9 -22.37 -5.30 -15.39
CA GLU A 9 -21.82 -6.44 -14.62
C GLU A 9 -20.42 -6.83 -15.07
N TYR A 10 -20.18 -6.85 -16.38
CA TYR A 10 -18.83 -7.07 -16.90
C TYR A 10 -17.85 -6.02 -16.37
N ARG A 11 -18.23 -4.74 -16.35
CA ARG A 11 -17.42 -3.67 -15.75
C ARG A 11 -17.18 -3.88 -14.26
N ASP A 12 -18.23 -4.18 -13.48
CA ASP A 12 -18.12 -4.45 -12.04
C ASP A 12 -17.11 -5.58 -11.77
N LEU A 13 -17.15 -6.65 -12.58
CA LEU A 13 -16.22 -7.78 -12.51
C LEU A 13 -14.78 -7.38 -12.84
N VAL A 14 -14.58 -6.61 -13.91
CA VAL A 14 -13.25 -6.11 -14.31
C VAL A 14 -12.68 -5.19 -13.24
N GLU A 15 -13.47 -4.27 -12.69
CA GLU A 15 -13.05 -3.36 -11.62
C GLU A 15 -12.71 -4.11 -10.33
N GLY A 16 -13.51 -5.12 -9.98
CA GLY A 16 -13.21 -6.03 -8.88
C GLY A 16 -11.90 -6.79 -9.11
N GLN A 17 -11.68 -7.32 -10.31
CA GLN A 17 -10.44 -7.99 -10.66
C GLN A 17 -9.23 -7.05 -10.58
N THR A 18 -9.32 -5.85 -11.17
CA THR A 18 -8.26 -4.83 -11.06
C THR A 18 -7.94 -4.56 -9.60
N THR A 19 -8.96 -4.27 -8.78
CA THR A 19 -8.80 -4.02 -7.34
C THR A 19 -8.06 -5.16 -6.64
N LEU A 20 -8.48 -6.41 -6.86
CA LEU A 20 -7.81 -7.58 -6.28
C LEU A 20 -6.35 -7.67 -6.72
N LEU A 21 -6.08 -7.53 -8.02
CA LEU A 21 -4.74 -7.63 -8.58
C LEU A 21 -3.82 -6.52 -8.07
N THR A 22 -4.30 -5.28 -7.99
CA THR A 22 -3.52 -4.15 -7.46
C THR A 22 -3.21 -4.38 -5.98
N LEU A 23 -4.18 -4.82 -5.16
CA LEU A 23 -3.96 -5.12 -3.75
C LEU A 23 -2.94 -6.25 -3.56
N VAL A 24 -3.04 -7.33 -4.33
CA VAL A 24 -2.10 -8.47 -4.29
C VAL A 24 -0.69 -8.03 -4.68
N LYS A 25 -0.54 -7.29 -5.78
CA LYS A 25 0.74 -6.72 -6.22
C LYS A 25 1.33 -5.77 -5.19
N SER A 26 0.50 -4.94 -4.53
CA SER A 26 0.97 -4.03 -3.48
C SER A 26 1.59 -4.74 -2.29
N LYS A 27 1.24 -6.02 -2.06
CA LYS A 27 1.86 -6.89 -1.05
C LYS A 27 3.13 -7.60 -1.53
N GLY A 28 3.59 -7.31 -2.75
CA GLY A 28 4.76 -7.95 -3.36
C GLY A 28 4.49 -9.37 -3.84
N ILE A 29 3.22 -9.75 -4.02
CA ILE A 29 2.86 -11.06 -4.57
C ILE A 29 2.84 -10.95 -6.10
N GLU A 30 3.61 -11.81 -6.76
CA GLU A 30 3.63 -11.90 -8.21
C GLU A 30 2.31 -12.45 -8.75
N VAL A 31 1.72 -11.73 -9.71
CA VAL A 31 0.52 -12.16 -10.43
C VAL A 31 0.93 -12.67 -11.80
N HIS A 32 0.62 -13.93 -12.04
CA HIS A 32 0.95 -14.62 -13.28
C HIS A 32 -0.25 -14.70 -14.23
N LYS A 33 -0.02 -14.36 -15.51
CA LYS A 33 -1.06 -14.42 -16.56
C LYS A 33 -1.30 -15.83 -17.12
N SER A 34 -0.42 -16.78 -16.79
CA SER A 34 -0.51 -18.15 -17.29
C SER A 34 -0.15 -19.16 -16.21
N LEU A 35 -0.85 -20.29 -16.21
CA LEU A 35 -0.59 -21.40 -15.30
C LEU A 35 0.87 -21.89 -15.36
N PRO A 36 1.52 -22.05 -16.54
CA PRO A 36 2.92 -22.45 -16.60
C PRO A 36 3.86 -21.48 -15.87
N SER A 37 3.68 -20.16 -16.02
CA SER A 37 4.52 -19.18 -15.33
C SER A 37 4.31 -19.20 -13.80
N ALA A 38 3.07 -19.38 -13.35
CA ALA A 38 2.74 -19.54 -11.93
C ALA A 38 3.37 -20.80 -11.32
N LEU A 39 3.31 -21.94 -12.05
CA LEU A 39 3.92 -23.19 -11.63
C LEU A 39 5.44 -23.09 -11.57
N GLN A 40 6.06 -22.41 -12.53
CA GLN A 40 7.50 -22.19 -12.53
C GLN A 40 7.94 -21.31 -11.34
N CYS A 41 7.21 -20.23 -11.05
CA CYS A 41 7.47 -19.39 -9.86
C CYS A 41 7.32 -20.21 -8.58
N THR A 42 6.24 -20.99 -8.45
CA THR A 42 6.00 -21.88 -7.31
C THR A 42 7.14 -22.87 -7.11
N ALA A 43 7.61 -23.52 -8.18
CA ALA A 43 8.74 -24.46 -8.11
C ALA A 43 10.04 -23.78 -7.67
N LYS A 44 10.30 -22.53 -8.10
CA LYS A 44 11.46 -21.74 -7.63
C LYS A 44 11.36 -21.42 -6.15
N ILE A 45 10.18 -20.98 -5.67
CA ILE A 45 9.95 -20.69 -4.24
C ILE A 45 10.23 -21.94 -3.40
N LEU A 46 9.66 -23.09 -3.79
CA LEU A 46 9.83 -24.34 -3.06
C LEU A 46 11.30 -24.82 -3.03
N ARG A 47 12.03 -24.68 -4.15
CA ARG A 47 13.46 -25.05 -4.21
C ARG A 47 14.35 -24.13 -3.37
N ASN A 48 13.99 -22.85 -3.24
CA ASN A 48 14.72 -21.92 -2.40
C ASN A 48 14.46 -22.17 -0.91
N VAL A 49 13.25 -22.61 -0.53
CA VAL A 49 12.93 -23.01 0.84
C VAL A 49 13.72 -24.26 1.27
N THR A 50 14.09 -25.14 0.33
CA THR A 50 14.90 -26.34 0.63
C THR A 50 16.39 -26.08 0.79
N ASN A 51 16.89 -24.87 0.50
CA ASN A 51 18.26 -24.49 0.81
C ASN A 51 18.24 -23.83 2.21
N ASP A 52 18.83 -24.48 3.21
CA ASP A 52 18.89 -24.12 4.66
C ASP A 52 19.52 -22.74 4.96
N ILE A 53 19.01 -21.66 4.36
CA ILE A 53 19.30 -20.28 4.75
C ILE A 53 17.94 -19.63 4.94
N THR A 54 17.65 -19.23 6.17
CA THR A 54 16.38 -18.60 6.51
C THR A 54 16.18 -17.33 5.67
N ALA A 55 14.93 -16.99 5.35
CA ALA A 55 14.61 -15.76 4.62
C ALA A 55 15.19 -14.50 5.29
N GLU A 56 15.40 -14.56 6.60
CA GLU A 56 16.03 -13.54 7.43
C GLU A 56 17.55 -13.42 7.20
N GLU A 57 18.27 -14.54 7.09
CA GLU A 57 19.71 -14.56 6.78
C GLU A 57 19.99 -14.06 5.37
N HIS A 58 19.12 -14.41 4.42
CA HIS A 58 19.19 -13.92 3.04
C HIS A 58 18.94 -12.40 2.95
N LEU A 59 17.96 -11.87 3.67
CA LEU A 59 17.71 -10.43 3.77
C LEU A 59 18.89 -9.70 4.43
N THR A 60 19.43 -10.27 5.51
CA THR A 60 20.56 -9.70 6.26
C THR A 60 21.83 -9.62 5.41
N SER A 61 22.15 -10.68 4.66
CA SER A 61 23.28 -10.70 3.73
C SER A 61 23.15 -9.63 2.64
N LYS A 62 21.93 -9.42 2.13
CA LYS A 62 21.65 -8.42 1.10
C LYS A 62 21.72 -6.99 1.61
N LEU A 63 21.11 -6.71 2.76
CA LEU A 63 21.21 -5.38 3.38
C LEU A 63 22.66 -5.04 3.72
N ARG A 64 23.45 -6.03 4.15
CA ARG A 64 24.88 -5.86 4.35
C ARG A 64 25.60 -5.48 3.06
N LYS A 65 25.34 -6.19 1.94
CA LYS A 65 25.92 -5.85 0.64
C LYS A 65 25.52 -4.45 0.15
N LEU A 66 24.25 -4.06 0.33
CA LEU A 66 23.79 -2.71 0.01
C LEU A 66 24.52 -1.66 0.85
N ARG A 67 24.68 -1.92 2.15
CA ARG A 67 25.39 -1.04 3.08
C ARG A 67 26.87 -0.92 2.73
N GLU A 68 27.54 -2.03 2.43
CA GLU A 68 28.94 -2.07 2.02
C GLU A 68 29.17 -1.22 0.76
N VAL A 69 28.31 -1.36 -0.26
CA VAL A 69 28.43 -0.54 -1.47
C VAL A 69 28.14 0.91 -1.17
N PHE A 70 27.07 1.24 -0.45
CA PHE A 70 26.76 2.62 -0.06
C PHE A 70 27.93 3.29 0.68
N ASP A 71 28.52 2.59 1.65
CA ASP A 71 29.67 3.07 2.42
C ASP A 71 30.93 3.22 1.56
N SER A 72 31.15 2.34 0.56
CA SER A 72 32.29 2.44 -0.38
C SER A 72 32.27 3.71 -1.23
N TYR A 73 31.09 4.32 -1.39
CA TYR A 73 30.89 5.58 -2.10
C TYR A 73 30.82 6.80 -1.15
N GLY A 74 31.27 6.66 0.10
CA GLY A 74 31.33 7.76 1.07
C GLY A 74 30.09 7.91 1.94
N GLY A 75 29.17 6.94 1.90
CA GLY A 75 27.95 6.92 2.72
C GLY A 75 28.19 6.77 4.22
N GLN A 76 29.42 6.48 4.64
CA GLN A 76 29.83 6.48 6.05
C GLN A 76 29.61 7.85 6.72
N ASN A 77 29.61 8.93 5.93
CA ASN A 77 29.36 10.31 6.39
C ASN A 77 27.87 10.69 6.40
N GLY A 78 26.97 9.73 6.20
CA GLY A 78 25.51 9.89 6.27
C GLY A 78 24.83 9.92 4.90
N GLU A 79 25.45 10.51 3.88
CA GLU A 79 24.82 10.69 2.57
C GLU A 79 25.84 10.52 1.42
N ILE A 80 25.36 10.10 0.25
CA ILE A 80 26.15 10.05 -1.00
C ILE A 80 25.57 10.99 -2.07
N GLU A 81 26.43 11.51 -2.94
CA GLU A 81 25.98 12.35 -4.05
C GLU A 81 25.30 11.53 -5.15
N VAL A 82 24.41 12.18 -5.92
CA VAL A 82 23.64 11.56 -7.01
C VAL A 82 24.49 10.76 -7.99
N TYR A 83 25.63 11.31 -8.44
CA TYR A 83 26.48 10.58 -9.39
C TYR A 83 27.13 9.33 -8.77
N LYS A 84 27.34 9.32 -7.44
CA LYS A 84 27.89 8.17 -6.72
C LYS A 84 26.85 7.07 -6.58
N PHE A 85 25.59 7.46 -6.37
CA PHE A 85 24.46 6.53 -6.47
C PHE A 85 24.40 5.84 -7.84
N LEU A 86 24.54 6.58 -8.95
CA LEU A 86 24.51 5.98 -10.30
C LEU A 86 25.63 4.94 -10.48
N LYS A 87 26.82 5.22 -9.96
CA LYS A 87 27.94 4.25 -9.98
C LYS A 87 27.65 3.02 -9.11
N ALA A 88 27.12 3.23 -7.92
CA ALA A 88 26.71 2.15 -7.02
C ALA A 88 25.61 1.26 -7.62
N PHE A 89 24.63 1.86 -8.31
CA PHE A 89 23.60 1.14 -9.05
C PHE A 89 24.19 0.25 -10.13
N ASN A 90 25.08 0.81 -10.97
CA ASN A 90 25.77 0.04 -12.00
C ASN A 90 26.58 -1.12 -11.39
N GLN A 91 27.30 -0.89 -10.30
CA GLN A 91 28.06 -1.95 -9.63
C GLN A 91 27.16 -3.09 -9.13
N LEU A 92 25.99 -2.77 -8.57
CA LEU A 92 25.09 -3.76 -7.97
C LEU A 92 24.25 -4.51 -9.01
N THR A 93 23.89 -3.85 -10.11
CA THR A 93 22.89 -4.35 -11.07
C THR A 93 23.47 -4.64 -12.46
N GLN A 94 24.70 -4.20 -12.74
CA GLN A 94 25.32 -4.18 -14.07
C GLN A 94 24.48 -3.41 -15.12
N ARG A 95 23.69 -2.43 -14.67
CA ARG A 95 22.87 -1.57 -15.52
C ARG A 95 23.25 -0.12 -15.35
N ASP A 96 23.19 0.62 -16.45
CA ASP A 96 23.30 2.07 -16.42
C ASP A 96 21.92 2.69 -16.17
N LEU A 97 21.90 3.73 -15.34
CA LEU A 97 20.74 4.58 -15.09
C LEU A 97 21.12 6.01 -15.44
N THR A 98 20.25 6.72 -16.15
CA THR A 98 20.48 8.12 -16.48
C THR A 98 20.01 9.03 -15.35
N THR A 99 20.66 10.18 -15.19
CA THR A 99 20.26 11.16 -14.18
C THR A 99 18.82 11.65 -14.38
N ASN A 100 18.35 11.70 -15.62
CA ASN A 100 16.98 12.12 -15.95
C ASN A 100 15.92 11.10 -15.47
N GLU A 101 16.23 9.81 -15.49
CA GLU A 101 15.35 8.77 -14.95
C GLU A 101 15.27 8.86 -13.42
N LEU A 102 16.39 9.17 -12.78
CA LEU A 102 16.45 9.39 -11.33
C LEU A 102 15.62 10.60 -10.88
N TYR A 103 15.72 11.73 -11.60
CA TYR A 103 15.00 12.98 -11.25
C TYR A 103 13.47 12.89 -11.35
N LYS A 104 12.91 11.83 -11.96
CA LYS A 104 11.47 11.56 -11.90
C LYS A 104 10.99 11.19 -10.49
N TYR A 105 11.87 10.57 -9.70
CA TYR A 105 11.59 10.09 -8.35
C TYR A 105 12.32 10.93 -7.28
N TYR A 106 13.38 11.64 -7.69
CA TYR A 106 14.16 12.53 -6.85
C TYR A 106 13.72 13.98 -7.05
N THR A 107 12.91 14.51 -6.12
CA THR A 107 12.55 15.93 -6.11
C THR A 107 13.74 16.75 -5.59
N ALA A 108 14.36 17.54 -6.47
CA ALA A 108 15.51 18.36 -6.13
C ALA A 108 15.08 19.57 -5.26
N SER A 109 14.78 19.36 -3.98
CA SER A 109 14.79 20.45 -3.00
C SER A 109 16.17 20.54 -2.36
N ARG A 110 17.00 21.47 -2.86
CA ARG A 110 18.28 21.94 -2.28
C ARG A 110 19.21 20.86 -1.68
N ASN A 111 20.20 20.40 -2.46
CA ASN A 111 21.50 19.89 -1.98
C ASN A 111 21.49 18.97 -0.73
N THR A 112 20.50 18.10 -0.59
CA THR A 112 20.58 16.99 0.38
C THR A 112 21.14 15.79 -0.38
N GLY A 113 22.17 15.13 0.14
CA GLY A 113 22.65 13.90 -0.46
C GLY A 113 21.64 12.75 -0.32
N ILE A 114 21.97 11.59 -0.85
CA ILE A 114 21.17 10.38 -0.80
C ILE A 114 21.55 9.62 0.48
N SER A 115 20.63 9.57 1.46
CA SER A 115 20.80 8.74 2.66
C SER A 115 20.74 7.24 2.32
N PHE A 116 21.12 6.38 3.27
CA PHE A 116 21.08 4.93 3.06
C PHE A 116 19.64 4.41 2.83
N GLU A 117 18.65 5.02 3.49
CA GLU A 117 17.24 4.69 3.34
C GLU A 117 16.74 5.04 1.94
N LEU A 118 17.08 6.25 1.46
CA LEU A 118 16.74 6.69 0.10
C LEU A 118 17.48 5.85 -0.96
N PHE A 119 18.74 5.49 -0.69
CA PHE A 119 19.51 4.56 -1.52
C PHE A 119 18.77 3.22 -1.69
N CYS A 120 18.33 2.61 -0.60
CA CYS A 120 17.58 1.35 -0.63
C CYS A 120 16.25 1.47 -1.37
N MET A 121 15.53 2.58 -1.17
CA MET A 121 14.27 2.86 -1.86
C MET A 121 14.47 2.95 -3.38
N LEU A 122 15.45 3.74 -3.84
CA LEU A 122 15.75 3.89 -5.26
C LEU A 122 16.25 2.56 -5.86
N MET A 123 17.01 1.75 -5.12
CA MET A 123 17.39 0.40 -5.55
C MET A 123 16.20 -0.52 -5.75
N ALA A 124 15.18 -0.41 -4.90
CA ALA A 124 13.96 -1.18 -5.07
C ALA A 124 13.24 -0.79 -6.38
N GLU A 125 13.08 0.51 -6.60
CA GLU A 125 12.28 1.05 -7.72
C GLU A 125 12.91 0.73 -9.09
N PHE A 126 14.21 0.97 -9.26
CA PHE A 126 14.86 0.77 -10.57
C PHE A 126 15.20 -0.69 -10.89
N THR A 127 15.03 -1.61 -9.93
CA THR A 127 15.23 -3.05 -10.16
C THR A 127 13.92 -3.79 -10.44
N THR A 128 12.74 -3.17 -10.25
CA THR A 128 11.44 -3.79 -10.51
C THR A 128 10.96 -3.71 -11.97
N ASP A 129 11.42 -2.72 -12.75
CA ASP A 129 10.79 -2.38 -14.04
C ASP A 129 11.07 -3.34 -15.21
N ASN A 130 12.05 -4.25 -15.11
CA ASN A 130 12.46 -5.10 -16.25
C ASN A 130 12.54 -6.60 -15.92
N CYS A 131 11.68 -7.12 -15.05
CA CYS A 131 11.55 -8.58 -14.92
C CYS A 131 10.74 -9.17 -16.10
N ASP A 132 11.20 -8.90 -17.33
CA ASP A 132 10.83 -9.67 -18.50
C ASP A 132 11.58 -11.00 -18.45
N THR A 133 10.79 -12.07 -18.47
CA THR A 133 11.25 -13.45 -18.61
C THR A 133 12.04 -13.63 -19.90
N SER A 134 13.38 -13.67 -19.83
CA SER A 134 14.23 -14.49 -20.71
C SER A 134 15.72 -14.29 -20.45
N THR A 135 16.32 -15.18 -19.67
CA THR A 135 17.70 -15.62 -19.93
C THR A 135 17.78 -17.12 -19.69
N THR A 136 17.50 -17.88 -20.74
CA THR A 136 18.14 -19.17 -20.95
C THR A 136 19.62 -18.89 -21.13
N ASN A 137 20.42 -19.09 -20.08
CA ASN A 137 21.81 -19.53 -20.13
C ASN A 137 22.33 -19.60 -18.70
N GLY A 138 22.87 -20.76 -18.33
CA GLY A 138 23.46 -20.98 -17.03
C GLY A 138 24.58 -19.99 -16.76
N ARG A 139 24.34 -19.09 -15.80
CA ARG A 139 25.29 -18.46 -14.89
C ARG A 139 24.46 -17.82 -13.79
N PHE A 140 24.75 -18.19 -12.55
CA PHE A 140 24.04 -17.71 -11.36
C PHE A 140 24.18 -16.20 -11.22
N SER A 141 23.11 -15.49 -11.53
CA SER A 141 22.88 -14.11 -11.13
C SER A 141 21.38 -13.96 -11.09
N ASP A 142 20.83 -13.82 -9.87
CA ASP A 142 19.39 -13.83 -9.56
C ASP A 142 18.86 -12.40 -9.34
N PRO A 143 18.23 -11.74 -10.35
CA PRO A 143 17.50 -10.49 -10.18
C PRO A 143 16.18 -10.65 -9.40
N LEU A 144 15.51 -11.80 -9.51
CA LEU A 144 14.14 -11.99 -9.01
C LEU A 144 14.00 -11.85 -7.49
N TYR A 145 15.03 -12.16 -6.71
CA TYR A 145 14.98 -12.05 -5.26
C TYR A 145 15.33 -10.62 -4.76
N TRP A 146 15.79 -9.71 -5.63
CA TRP A 146 16.05 -8.30 -5.26
C TRP A 146 14.75 -7.53 -5.03
N ALA A 147 13.76 -7.72 -5.90
CA ALA A 147 12.47 -7.05 -5.84
C ALA A 147 11.67 -7.43 -4.59
N CYS A 148 11.52 -8.72 -4.28
CA CYS A 148 10.67 -9.17 -3.16
C CYS A 148 11.23 -8.84 -1.77
N ALA A 149 12.56 -8.83 -1.60
CA ALA A 149 13.19 -8.43 -0.34
C ALA A 149 13.08 -6.91 -0.12
N LEU A 150 13.21 -6.13 -1.21
CA LEU A 150 13.17 -4.67 -1.13
C LEU A 150 11.73 -4.11 -1.06
N LEU A 151 10.74 -4.81 -1.62
CA LEU A 151 9.32 -4.51 -1.45
C LEU A 151 8.85 -4.69 0.01
N LYS A 152 9.41 -5.69 0.72
CA LYS A 152 9.21 -5.82 2.18
C LYS A 152 9.81 -4.63 2.93
N THR A 153 10.99 -4.14 2.55
CA THR A 153 11.53 -2.89 3.11
C THR A 153 10.75 -1.65 2.70
N ARG A 154 10.17 -1.56 1.49
CA ARG A 154 9.27 -0.44 1.10
C ARG A 154 8.03 -0.41 1.99
N HIS A 155 7.43 -1.56 2.28
CA HIS A 155 6.30 -1.64 3.20
C HIS A 155 6.71 -1.35 4.66
N LEU A 156 7.89 -1.80 5.11
CA LEU A 156 8.39 -1.52 6.47
C LEU A 156 8.79 -0.04 6.66
N LEU A 157 9.47 0.57 5.68
CA LEU A 157 9.91 1.97 5.72
C LEU A 157 8.74 2.95 5.53
N SER A 158 7.73 2.60 4.73
CA SER A 158 6.51 3.39 4.55
C SER A 158 5.55 3.32 5.74
N SER A 159 5.63 2.29 6.60
CA SER A 159 4.63 2.04 7.65
C SER A 159 5.16 2.25 9.08
N TYR A 160 6.48 2.41 9.27
CA TYR A 160 7.09 2.51 10.59
C TYR A 160 8.00 3.74 10.71
N VAL A 161 7.39 4.93 10.82
CA VAL A 161 8.01 6.09 11.50
C VAL A 161 7.82 6.00 13.03
N ILE A 162 7.33 4.87 13.57
CA ILE A 162 7.36 4.59 15.01
C ILE A 162 7.76 3.12 15.18
N GLU A 163 8.83 2.86 15.95
CA GLU A 163 9.54 1.59 16.23
C GLU A 163 8.66 0.32 16.29
N PRO A 164 9.10 -0.84 15.73
CA PRO A 164 10.29 -1.57 16.23
C PRO A 164 11.11 -2.34 15.14
N VAL A 165 11.55 -1.69 14.07
CA VAL A 165 12.55 -2.25 13.10
C VAL A 165 13.97 -1.75 13.38
N ALA A 166 14.12 -0.81 14.33
CA ALA A 166 15.40 -0.24 14.73
C ALA A 166 16.44 -1.32 15.06
N ASN A 167 16.09 -2.41 15.75
CA ASN A 167 17.09 -3.40 16.17
C ASN A 167 17.76 -4.19 15.03
N ILE A 168 17.10 -4.43 13.90
CA ILE A 168 17.69 -5.18 12.77
C ILE A 168 18.56 -4.26 11.90
N LEU A 169 18.06 -3.07 11.59
CA LEU A 169 18.85 -2.05 10.87
C LEU A 169 20.04 -1.58 11.72
N VAL A 170 19.88 -1.41 13.04
CA VAL A 170 20.96 -1.04 13.97
C VAL A 170 22.02 -2.16 14.06
N ARG A 171 21.62 -3.44 14.13
CA ARG A 171 22.59 -4.56 14.10
C ARG A 171 23.34 -4.68 12.78
N ALA A 172 22.70 -4.38 11.66
CA ALA A 172 23.30 -4.50 10.32
C ALA A 172 24.08 -3.25 9.87
N SER A 173 23.86 -2.08 10.50
CA SER A 173 24.52 -0.80 10.16
C SER A 173 25.65 -0.39 11.10
N GLN A 174 25.90 -1.14 12.18
CA GLN A 174 27.03 -0.86 13.06
C GLN A 174 28.37 -1.22 12.41
N PRO A 175 29.31 -0.28 12.26
CA PRO A 175 30.69 -0.63 11.94
C PRO A 175 31.29 -1.40 13.12
N PHE A 176 31.94 -2.53 12.83
CA PHE A 176 32.67 -3.33 13.82
C PHE A 176 33.86 -2.51 14.35
N GLN A 177 33.66 -1.70 15.40
CA GLN A 177 34.71 -0.89 15.99
C GLN A 177 35.57 -1.75 16.94
N ARG A 178 36.82 -2.03 16.51
CA ARG A 178 37.90 -2.34 17.47
C ARG A 178 38.16 -1.08 18.29
N GLN A 179 38.05 -1.21 19.61
CA GLN A 179 38.36 -0.15 20.57
C GLN A 179 39.81 0.32 20.40
N CYS A 180 39.97 1.61 20.12
CA CYS A 180 41.16 2.38 20.52
C CYS A 180 40.68 3.75 21.04
N SER A 181 41.10 4.04 22.26
CA SER A 181 40.86 5.29 23.00
C SER A 181 41.71 6.44 22.43
N THR A 182 41.16 7.66 22.36
CA THR A 182 41.75 8.92 22.91
C THR A 182 40.99 10.21 22.48
N ASN A 183 40.44 10.88 23.50
CA ASN A 183 40.25 12.31 23.82
C ASN A 183 40.32 13.47 22.79
N ASN A 184 39.31 14.35 22.92
CA ASN A 184 39.30 15.83 23.05
C ASN A 184 39.78 16.78 21.92
N ASN A 185 38.83 17.56 21.35
CA ASN A 185 38.65 19.04 21.53
C ASN A 185 38.09 19.79 20.28
N THR A 186 36.96 20.46 20.50
CA THR A 186 36.49 21.81 20.12
C THR A 186 37.10 22.60 18.94
N CYS A 187 36.24 23.18 18.08
CA CYS A 187 36.33 24.61 17.69
C CYS A 187 35.04 25.15 17.02
N ASN A 188 34.51 26.24 17.59
CA ASN A 188 33.56 27.21 17.03
C ASN A 188 34.21 28.06 15.92
N MET A 189 33.43 28.57 14.96
CA MET A 189 33.61 29.92 14.41
C MET A 189 32.27 30.53 13.93
N VAL A 190 32.17 31.84 14.13
CA VAL A 190 31.00 32.73 13.98
C VAL A 190 30.97 33.40 12.59
N SER A 191 29.73 33.69 12.14
CA SER A 191 29.18 34.51 11.03
C SER A 191 30.03 35.61 10.35
N PRO A 192 29.60 36.09 9.15
CA PRO A 192 28.72 37.27 9.15
C PRO A 192 27.56 37.27 8.13
N HIS A 193 26.59 38.09 8.48
CA HIS A 193 25.32 38.45 7.84
C HIS A 193 25.39 38.90 6.37
N VAL A 194 24.38 38.51 5.60
CA VAL A 194 23.85 39.29 4.46
C VAL A 194 22.33 39.37 4.62
N ASN A 195 21.83 40.60 4.78
CA ASN A 195 20.41 40.93 4.78
C ASN A 195 19.91 41.00 3.34
N GLY A 196 18.86 40.24 3.03
CA GLY A 196 18.07 40.35 1.80
C GLY A 196 16.62 40.08 2.16
N GLU A 197 15.74 40.99 1.75
CA GLU A 197 14.35 41.13 2.17
C GLU A 197 13.51 39.86 1.92
N ILE A 198 12.68 39.54 2.91
CA ILE A 198 11.74 38.42 2.89
C ILE A 198 10.50 38.89 2.12
N GLU A 199 10.35 38.49 0.86
CA GLU A 199 9.02 38.23 0.30
C GLU A 199 8.57 36.86 0.81
N GLU A 200 7.44 36.80 1.52
CA GLU A 200 6.88 35.54 2.01
C GLU A 200 6.57 34.60 0.84
N PRO A 201 7.22 33.43 0.73
CA PRO A 201 6.84 32.45 -0.26
C PRO A 201 5.59 31.72 0.23
N VAL A 202 4.57 31.75 -0.62
CA VAL A 202 3.35 30.95 -0.62
C VAL A 202 3.54 29.61 0.10
N SER A 203 2.75 29.42 1.16
CA SER A 203 2.66 28.23 2.01
C SER A 203 2.85 26.93 1.22
N ASN A 204 3.97 26.27 1.49
CA ASN A 204 4.25 24.88 1.12
C ASN A 204 3.12 23.97 1.63
N ASN A 205 2.25 23.51 0.72
CA ASN A 205 1.51 22.26 0.96
C ASN A 205 2.50 21.10 0.82
N ALA A 206 3.36 20.94 1.83
CA ALA A 206 3.83 19.62 2.20
C ALA A 206 2.57 18.76 2.33
N PHE A 207 2.47 17.65 1.60
CA PHE A 207 1.41 16.67 1.81
C PHE A 207 1.49 16.21 3.27
N LYS A 208 0.81 16.91 4.18
CA LYS A 208 0.50 16.42 5.50
C LYS A 208 -0.27 15.13 5.24
N GLN A 209 0.35 13.98 5.50
CA GLN A 209 -0.39 12.74 5.70
C GLN A 209 -1.36 13.01 6.85
N THR A 210 -2.57 13.42 6.47
CA THR A 210 -3.65 13.66 7.40
C THR A 210 -4.08 12.28 7.85
N LYS A 211 -3.71 11.95 9.09
CA LYS A 211 -4.20 10.75 9.76
C LYS A 211 -5.64 11.04 10.15
N TYR A 212 -6.55 10.19 9.71
CA TYR A 212 -7.98 10.30 10.04
C TYR A 212 -8.34 9.22 11.06
N ASP A 213 -9.34 9.51 11.89
CA ASP A 213 -9.85 8.51 12.82
C ASP A 213 -10.65 7.43 12.07
N VAL A 214 -11.53 7.86 11.17
CA VAL A 214 -12.43 6.96 10.45
C VAL A 214 -12.33 7.11 8.94
N PHE A 215 -12.17 6.00 8.23
CA PHE A 215 -12.42 5.93 6.79
C PHE A 215 -13.87 5.54 6.52
N LEU A 216 -14.58 6.34 5.75
CA LEU A 216 -15.97 6.08 5.34
C LEU A 216 -16.01 5.42 3.95
N GLY A 217 -15.82 4.11 3.95
CA GLY A 217 -15.83 3.27 2.76
C GLY A 217 -17.20 2.68 2.44
N GLY A 218 -17.34 2.20 1.21
CA GLY A 218 -18.50 1.44 0.77
C GLY A 218 -19.41 2.19 -0.18
N THR A 219 -20.53 1.57 -0.52
CA THR A 219 -21.40 2.01 -1.59
C THR A 219 -21.96 3.42 -1.35
N ARG A 220 -22.14 4.20 -2.42
CA ARG A 220 -23.14 5.26 -2.47
C ARG A 220 -24.45 4.65 -2.96
N ASN A 221 -25.45 4.56 -2.09
CA ASN A 221 -26.76 4.07 -2.51
C ASN A 221 -27.43 5.08 -3.46
N SER A 222 -28.51 4.65 -4.08
CA SER A 222 -29.36 5.49 -4.94
C SER A 222 -30.40 6.31 -4.17
N GLN A 223 -30.67 5.95 -2.90
CA GLN A 223 -31.84 6.41 -2.14
C GLN A 223 -31.56 7.38 -0.97
N GLY A 224 -30.30 7.66 -0.60
CA GLY A 224 -29.98 8.59 0.48
C GLY A 224 -28.50 8.62 0.89
N ASN A 225 -27.93 9.80 1.07
CA ASN A 225 -26.49 9.91 1.24
C ASN A 225 -26.05 9.61 2.68
N TRP A 226 -25.98 8.32 3.05
CA TRP A 226 -25.72 7.84 4.41
C TRP A 226 -24.47 8.47 5.06
N ARG A 227 -23.49 8.86 4.25
CA ARG A 227 -22.30 9.55 4.75
C ARG A 227 -22.69 10.90 5.32
N GLU A 228 -23.29 11.79 4.56
CA GLU A 228 -23.63 13.14 5.00
C GLU A 228 -24.93 13.23 5.82
N GLU A 229 -25.81 12.24 5.73
CA GLU A 229 -27.05 12.19 6.52
C GLU A 229 -26.88 11.50 7.88
N ILE A 230 -25.99 10.50 7.99
CA ILE A 230 -25.89 9.66 9.20
C ILE A 230 -24.48 9.66 9.77
N ALA A 231 -23.47 9.24 8.99
CA ALA A 231 -22.14 9.02 9.53
C ALA A 231 -21.41 10.33 9.91
N ILE A 232 -21.35 11.29 9.01
CA ILE A 232 -20.64 12.56 9.20
C ILE A 232 -21.24 13.36 10.37
N PRO A 233 -22.57 13.59 10.46
CA PRO A 233 -23.15 14.28 11.61
C PRO A 233 -22.83 13.59 12.94
N ALA A 234 -22.89 12.25 12.98
CA ALA A 234 -22.59 11.48 14.19
C ALA A 234 -21.10 11.58 14.59
N LEU A 235 -20.17 11.50 13.63
CA LEU A 235 -18.74 11.62 13.90
C LEU A 235 -18.34 13.05 14.32
N GLN A 236 -18.87 14.06 13.64
CA GLN A 236 -18.64 15.47 13.96
C GLN A 236 -19.12 15.83 15.38
N LYS A 237 -20.26 15.28 15.80
CA LYS A 237 -20.80 15.46 17.16
C LYS A 237 -19.80 15.06 18.25
N TYR A 238 -18.91 14.11 17.99
CA TYR A 238 -17.91 13.62 18.93
C TYR A 238 -16.47 14.01 18.57
N ASN A 239 -16.28 14.99 17.67
CA ASN A 239 -14.97 15.45 17.19
C ASN A 239 -14.10 14.32 16.60
N ILE A 240 -14.71 13.31 15.99
CA ILE A 240 -14.01 12.20 15.34
C ILE A 240 -13.69 12.62 13.90
N SER A 241 -12.41 12.67 13.54
CA SER A 241 -11.98 13.05 12.19
C SER A 241 -12.27 11.93 11.18
N TYR A 242 -12.68 12.29 9.97
CA TYR A 242 -13.06 11.31 8.97
C TYR A 242 -12.51 11.66 7.60
N THR A 243 -12.32 10.63 6.78
CA THR A 243 -12.07 10.77 5.36
C THR A 243 -13.02 9.88 4.58
N SER A 244 -13.48 10.39 3.45
CA SER A 244 -14.17 9.62 2.43
C SER A 244 -13.52 9.95 1.11
N THR A 245 -13.05 8.96 0.37
CA THR A 245 -12.80 9.21 -1.04
C THR A 245 -14.16 9.17 -1.72
N SER A 246 -14.43 10.15 -2.58
CA SER A 246 -15.64 10.13 -3.40
C SER A 246 -15.69 8.87 -4.27
N THR A 247 -14.53 8.26 -4.55
CA THR A 247 -14.32 7.24 -5.58
C THR A 247 -14.23 5.80 -5.09
N ASN A 248 -14.34 5.48 -3.79
CA ASN A 248 -14.21 4.11 -3.22
C ASN A 248 -15.16 3.03 -3.80
N GLY A 249 -14.99 2.70 -5.07
CA GLY A 249 -15.67 1.64 -5.79
C GLY A 249 -17.05 1.96 -6.35
N TYR A 250 -17.63 3.16 -6.23
CA TYR A 250 -19.00 3.40 -6.72
C TYR A 250 -19.36 4.87 -7.01
N VAL A 251 -18.43 5.72 -7.46
CA VAL A 251 -18.92 6.76 -8.38
C VAL A 251 -19.25 5.98 -9.64
N VAL A 252 -20.53 5.98 -9.99
CA VAL A 252 -20.99 5.83 -11.36
C VAL A 252 -20.33 6.96 -12.16
N LEU A 253 -19.01 6.89 -12.39
CA LEU A 253 -18.36 7.61 -13.44
C LEU A 253 -18.77 6.79 -14.65
N ASP A 254 -19.90 7.17 -15.25
CA ASP A 254 -20.46 6.49 -16.41
C ASP A 254 -19.42 6.29 -17.54
N ASN A 255 -18.22 6.91 -17.45
CA ASN A 255 -17.17 6.82 -18.46
C ASN A 255 -15.73 6.54 -17.96
N LYS A 256 -15.45 6.21 -16.68
CA LYS A 256 -14.07 5.91 -16.23
C LYS A 256 -13.98 4.57 -15.52
N ASN A 257 -13.12 3.67 -16.01
CA ASN A 257 -12.77 2.42 -15.34
C ASN A 257 -11.82 2.69 -14.16
N VAL A 258 -11.94 1.88 -13.11
CA VAL A 258 -10.99 1.88 -11.98
C VAL A 258 -9.59 1.52 -12.48
N THR A 259 -8.61 2.37 -12.16
CA THR A 259 -7.20 2.16 -12.48
C THR A 259 -6.41 1.68 -11.26
N ASP A 260 -5.21 1.12 -11.48
CA ASP A 260 -4.29 0.76 -10.40
C ASP A 260 -4.01 1.95 -9.46
N GLN A 261 -3.85 3.16 -10.02
CA GLN A 261 -3.61 4.37 -9.21
C GLN A 261 -4.81 4.70 -8.32
N ASP A 262 -6.04 4.60 -8.81
CA ASP A 262 -7.24 4.85 -8.00
C ASP A 262 -7.28 3.90 -6.79
N VAL A 263 -6.95 2.61 -7.00
CA VAL A 263 -6.90 1.60 -5.91
C VAL A 263 -5.78 1.90 -4.92
N LEU A 264 -4.62 2.36 -5.39
CA LEU A 264 -3.49 2.75 -4.52
C LEU A 264 -3.82 3.98 -3.68
N ASP A 265 -4.53 4.95 -4.24
CA ASP A 265 -4.97 6.16 -3.52
C ASP A 265 -5.99 5.80 -2.43
N TRP A 266 -6.96 4.92 -2.73
CA TRP A 266 -7.89 4.40 -1.72
C TRP A 266 -7.15 3.63 -0.63
N LYS A 267 -6.18 2.79 -1.03
CA LYS A 267 -5.34 2.04 -0.11
C LYS A 267 -4.60 2.97 0.84
N GLN A 268 -3.97 4.03 0.33
CA GLN A 268 -3.27 5.01 1.15
C GLN A 268 -4.19 5.64 2.19
N ALA A 269 -5.41 6.04 1.81
CA ALA A 269 -6.38 6.64 2.72
C ALA A 269 -6.92 5.66 3.78
N MET A 270 -7.11 4.38 3.42
CA MET A 270 -7.50 3.34 4.37
C MET A 270 -6.36 2.98 5.33
N ASP A 271 -5.14 2.84 4.82
CA ASP A 271 -3.96 2.55 5.63
C ASP A 271 -3.72 3.66 6.67
N SER A 272 -3.93 4.92 6.28
CA SER A 272 -3.74 6.09 7.16
C SER A 272 -4.88 6.31 8.16
N SER A 273 -6.01 5.61 8.03
CA SER A 273 -7.15 5.75 8.94
C SER A 273 -7.06 4.80 10.13
N GLN A 274 -7.58 5.15 11.31
CA GLN A 274 -7.52 4.25 12.47
C GLN A 274 -8.54 3.11 12.38
N VAL A 275 -9.79 3.44 12.08
CA VAL A 275 -10.91 2.50 11.92
C VAL A 275 -11.48 2.63 10.51
N LEU A 276 -11.83 1.51 9.87
CA LEU A 276 -12.56 1.52 8.61
C LEU A 276 -14.03 1.19 8.85
N LEU A 277 -14.94 2.03 8.34
CA LEU A 277 -16.37 1.71 8.23
C LEU A 277 -16.67 1.37 6.77
N PHE A 278 -17.13 0.15 6.49
CA PHE A 278 -17.63 -0.21 5.16
C PHE A 278 -19.14 -0.45 5.18
N TYR A 279 -19.86 0.20 4.28
CA TYR A 279 -21.28 -0.06 4.05
C TYR A 279 -21.53 -0.69 2.66
N VAL A 280 -22.08 -1.90 2.65
CA VAL A 280 -22.55 -2.62 1.45
C VAL A 280 -24.07 -2.61 1.48
N THR A 281 -24.69 -1.89 0.56
CA THR A 281 -26.15 -1.68 0.51
C THR A 281 -26.87 -2.77 -0.28
N ALA A 282 -28.17 -2.88 -0.06
CA ALA A 282 -29.06 -3.81 -0.75
C ALA A 282 -29.35 -3.43 -2.23
N ASP A 283 -28.92 -2.26 -2.70
CA ASP A 283 -29.22 -1.71 -4.04
C ASP A 283 -28.02 -1.67 -4.98
N THR A 284 -26.89 -2.32 -4.61
CA THR A 284 -25.67 -2.35 -5.42
C THR A 284 -24.97 -3.69 -5.39
N ARG A 285 -24.18 -4.01 -6.43
CA ARG A 285 -23.42 -5.28 -6.48
C ARG A 285 -22.23 -5.30 -5.52
N SER A 286 -21.64 -4.13 -5.27
CA SER A 286 -20.57 -3.87 -4.28
C SER A 286 -19.33 -4.77 -4.36
N LEU A 287 -18.99 -5.31 -5.53
CA LEU A 287 -17.89 -6.29 -5.65
C LEU A 287 -16.54 -5.72 -5.17
N THR A 288 -16.16 -4.53 -5.66
CA THR A 288 -14.94 -3.83 -5.25
C THR A 288 -14.90 -3.55 -3.75
N THR A 289 -16.01 -3.10 -3.16
CA THR A 289 -16.10 -2.86 -1.71
C THR A 289 -15.91 -4.15 -0.91
N MET A 290 -16.54 -5.25 -1.33
CA MET A 290 -16.38 -6.56 -0.67
C MET A 290 -14.95 -7.08 -0.76
N ILE A 291 -14.24 -6.86 -1.89
CA ILE A 291 -12.83 -7.22 -2.05
C ILE A 291 -11.93 -6.40 -1.12
N LEU A 292 -12.16 -5.07 -1.04
CA LEU A 292 -11.43 -4.21 -0.10
C LEU A 292 -11.71 -4.63 1.35
N ALA A 293 -12.96 -4.92 1.70
CA ALA A 293 -13.32 -5.42 3.03
C ALA A 293 -12.59 -6.74 3.36
N ALA A 294 -12.63 -7.72 2.46
CA ALA A 294 -11.93 -8.99 2.63
C ALA A 294 -10.41 -8.80 2.81
N HIS A 295 -9.80 -7.89 2.04
CA HIS A 295 -8.38 -7.54 2.19
C HIS A 295 -8.07 -6.99 3.59
N TYR A 296 -8.86 -6.02 4.07
CA TYR A 296 -8.60 -5.38 5.36
C TYR A 296 -8.96 -6.24 6.57
N ILE A 297 -9.93 -7.17 6.43
CA ILE A 297 -10.14 -8.26 7.39
C ILE A 297 -8.88 -9.13 7.47
N ALA A 298 -8.30 -9.50 6.32
CA ALA A 298 -7.13 -10.38 6.26
C ALA A 298 -5.84 -9.72 6.80
N VAL A 299 -5.69 -8.39 6.65
CA VAL A 299 -4.57 -7.64 7.24
C VAL A 299 -4.86 -7.12 8.65
N GLU A 300 -5.94 -7.57 9.27
CA GLU A 300 -6.30 -7.31 10.68
C GLU A 300 -6.42 -5.81 11.02
N LYS A 301 -6.96 -5.02 10.09
CA LYS A 301 -7.29 -3.61 10.36
C LYS A 301 -8.48 -3.54 11.32
N ASP A 302 -8.53 -2.51 12.16
CA ASP A 302 -9.71 -2.23 12.98
C ASP A 302 -10.86 -1.74 12.08
N MET A 303 -12.00 -2.43 12.13
CA MET A 303 -13.08 -2.23 11.18
C MET A 303 -14.46 -2.40 11.83
N VAL A 304 -15.45 -1.80 11.18
CA VAL A 304 -16.88 -2.07 11.38
C VAL A 304 -17.51 -2.26 9.99
N LEU A 305 -18.32 -3.30 9.83
CA LEU A 305 -19.01 -3.58 8.57
C LEU A 305 -20.51 -3.38 8.74
N CYS A 306 -21.16 -2.80 7.74
CA CYS A 306 -22.60 -2.82 7.56
C CYS A 306 -22.88 -3.50 6.22
N ILE A 307 -23.55 -4.66 6.22
CA ILE A 307 -23.75 -5.47 5.00
C ILE A 307 -25.22 -5.86 4.90
N GLN A 308 -25.89 -5.33 3.88
CA GLN A 308 -27.27 -5.67 3.57
C GLN A 308 -27.33 -6.66 2.40
N PRO A 309 -28.17 -7.71 2.48
CA PRO A 309 -28.42 -8.60 1.36
C PRO A 309 -29.14 -7.86 0.23
N LEU A 310 -28.87 -8.25 -1.02
CA LEU A 310 -29.74 -7.89 -2.14
C LEU A 310 -31.12 -8.54 -1.96
N PRO A 311 -32.22 -7.88 -2.35
CA PRO A 311 -33.55 -8.49 -2.40
C PRO A 311 -33.57 -9.80 -3.17
N GLU A 312 -34.29 -10.81 -2.68
CA GLU A 312 -34.36 -12.13 -3.33
C GLU A 312 -35.18 -12.11 -4.63
N GLU A 313 -36.11 -11.17 -4.75
CA GLU A 313 -37.00 -11.03 -5.90
C GLU A 313 -36.96 -9.61 -6.46
N ASN A 314 -37.09 -9.48 -7.79
CA ASN A 314 -37.17 -8.19 -8.49
C ASN A 314 -36.03 -7.21 -8.12
N CYS A 315 -34.84 -7.73 -7.83
CA CYS A 315 -33.70 -6.91 -7.47
C CYS A 315 -33.25 -6.07 -8.67
N VAL A 316 -33.35 -4.75 -8.54
CA VAL A 316 -32.88 -3.79 -9.53
C VAL A 316 -31.65 -3.06 -8.98
N VAL A 317 -30.56 -3.11 -9.73
CA VAL A 317 -29.33 -2.36 -9.43
C VAL A 317 -29.11 -1.35 -10.55
N GLY A 318 -29.20 -0.07 -10.22
CA GLY A 318 -29.26 0.99 -11.23
C GLY A 318 -30.49 0.84 -12.12
N ASN A 319 -30.29 0.57 -13.42
CA ASN A 319 -31.38 0.36 -14.38
C ASN A 319 -31.42 -1.10 -14.88
N GLU A 320 -30.80 -2.03 -14.15
CA GLU A 320 -30.68 -3.43 -14.55
C GLU A 320 -31.39 -4.33 -13.55
N THR A 321 -32.30 -5.17 -14.04
CA THR A 321 -32.89 -6.25 -13.25
C THR A 321 -31.90 -7.41 -13.21
N LEU A 322 -31.50 -7.82 -12.01
CA LEU A 322 -30.62 -8.96 -11.84
C LEU A 322 -31.39 -10.27 -12.04
N SER A 323 -30.69 -11.29 -12.55
CA SER A 323 -31.22 -12.66 -12.55
C SER A 323 -31.20 -13.24 -11.13
N ASP A 324 -32.05 -14.25 -10.88
CA ASP A 324 -32.05 -14.99 -9.62
C ASP A 324 -30.68 -15.63 -9.31
N GLN A 325 -29.95 -16.03 -10.36
CA GLN A 325 -28.62 -16.61 -10.22
C GLN A 325 -27.60 -15.56 -9.79
N ALA A 326 -27.60 -14.39 -10.42
CA ALA A 326 -26.74 -13.27 -10.05
C ALA A 326 -27.01 -12.80 -8.62
N ILE A 327 -28.29 -12.68 -8.22
CA ILE A 327 -28.68 -12.33 -6.84
C ILE A 327 -28.06 -13.32 -5.85
N LYS A 328 -28.19 -14.63 -6.10
CA LYS A 328 -27.58 -15.68 -5.27
C LYS A 328 -26.07 -15.55 -5.19
N ASP A 329 -25.40 -15.28 -6.32
CA ASP A 329 -23.95 -15.14 -6.36
C ASP A 329 -23.44 -13.91 -5.61
N TYR A 330 -24.08 -12.75 -5.77
CA TYR A 330 -23.74 -11.54 -5.03
C TYR A 330 -24.05 -11.64 -3.52
N ASN A 331 -25.16 -12.31 -3.15
CA ASN A 331 -25.49 -12.56 -1.74
C ASN A 331 -24.55 -13.58 -1.11
N ARG A 332 -24.08 -14.58 -1.87
CA ARG A 332 -23.05 -15.52 -1.41
C ARG A 332 -21.73 -14.79 -1.09
N GLY A 333 -21.33 -13.82 -1.91
CA GLY A 333 -20.19 -12.95 -1.60
C GLY A 333 -20.33 -12.20 -0.27
N ARG A 334 -21.51 -11.63 -0.01
CA ARG A 334 -21.84 -10.95 1.26
C ARG A 334 -21.74 -11.89 2.46
N VAL A 335 -22.27 -13.10 2.32
CA VAL A 335 -22.19 -14.14 3.36
C VAL A 335 -20.73 -14.49 3.66
N TYR A 336 -19.89 -14.66 2.63
CA TYR A 336 -18.47 -14.98 2.82
C TYR A 336 -17.72 -13.88 3.57
N VAL A 337 -17.89 -12.61 3.18
CA VAL A 337 -17.25 -11.48 3.88
C VAL A 337 -17.74 -11.37 5.32
N THR A 338 -19.04 -11.54 5.54
CA THR A 338 -19.65 -11.53 6.87
C THR A 338 -19.10 -12.62 7.78
N ASP A 339 -19.00 -13.86 7.27
CA ASP A 339 -18.42 -14.99 8.01
C ASP A 339 -16.93 -14.78 8.31
N MET A 340 -16.14 -14.29 7.35
CA MET A 340 -14.74 -13.92 7.57
C MET A 340 -14.58 -12.88 8.68
N ALA A 341 -15.40 -11.82 8.65
CA ALA A 341 -15.39 -10.77 9.66
C ALA A 341 -15.75 -11.31 11.06
N LYS A 342 -16.83 -12.10 11.15
CA LYS A 342 -17.28 -12.71 12.42
C LYS A 342 -16.21 -13.61 13.04
N ARG A 343 -15.50 -14.42 12.23
CA ARG A 343 -14.38 -15.26 12.72
C ARG A 343 -13.21 -14.44 13.28
N LYS A 344 -13.02 -13.22 12.78
CA LYS A 344 -12.03 -12.25 13.26
C LYS A 344 -12.59 -11.29 14.32
N GLN A 345 -13.80 -11.54 14.83
CA GLN A 345 -14.49 -10.72 15.83
C GLN A 345 -14.68 -9.25 15.39
N ILE A 346 -14.77 -9.01 14.09
CA ILE A 346 -15.10 -7.69 13.53
C ILE A 346 -16.62 -7.50 13.62
N PRO A 347 -17.12 -6.38 14.18
CA PRO A 347 -18.55 -6.09 14.24
C PRO A 347 -19.18 -5.99 12.84
N VAL A 348 -20.31 -6.68 12.65
CA VAL A 348 -21.12 -6.65 11.42
C VAL A 348 -22.57 -6.32 11.76
N PHE A 349 -23.12 -5.32 11.08
CA PHE A 349 -24.48 -4.83 11.24
C PHE A 349 -25.24 -4.87 9.91
N GLU A 350 -26.57 -4.75 9.97
CA GLU A 350 -27.43 -4.55 8.79
C GLU A 350 -27.99 -3.12 8.73
N ASP A 351 -28.02 -2.44 9.88
CA ASP A 351 -28.40 -1.03 10.00
C ASP A 351 -27.16 -0.13 10.09
N ILE A 352 -27.15 0.92 9.25
CA ILE A 352 -26.01 1.83 9.16
C ILE A 352 -25.89 2.76 10.37
N ALA A 353 -27.00 3.12 11.03
CA ALA A 353 -26.95 3.95 12.22
C ALA A 353 -26.33 3.17 13.40
N GLU A 354 -26.67 1.89 13.56
CA GLU A 354 -26.03 1.00 14.53
C GLU A 354 -24.53 0.85 14.26
N ALA A 355 -24.14 0.65 13.00
CA ALA A 355 -22.73 0.54 12.61
C ALA A 355 -21.95 1.82 12.92
N VAL A 356 -22.50 2.99 12.60
CA VAL A 356 -21.90 4.30 12.92
C VAL A 356 -21.79 4.48 14.43
N GLN A 357 -22.81 4.10 15.20
CA GLN A 357 -22.76 4.18 16.66
C GLN A 357 -21.69 3.25 17.25
N CYS A 358 -21.49 2.06 16.68
CA CYS A 358 -20.38 1.17 17.06
C CYS A 358 -19.02 1.84 16.83
N VAL A 359 -18.83 2.52 15.69
CA VAL A 359 -17.60 3.29 15.42
C VAL A 359 -17.42 4.39 16.46
N VAL A 360 -18.45 5.19 16.75
CA VAL A 360 -18.39 6.24 17.79
C VAL A 360 -17.96 5.64 19.14
N ASN A 361 -18.58 4.53 19.55
CA ASN A 361 -18.27 3.88 20.82
C ASN A 361 -16.81 3.42 20.89
N LYS A 362 -16.21 2.94 19.78
CA LYS A 362 -14.79 2.56 19.70
C LYS A 362 -13.83 3.71 20.00
N PHE A 363 -14.22 4.96 19.76
CA PHE A 363 -13.42 6.15 20.07
C PHE A 363 -13.71 6.74 21.45
N GLN A 364 -14.91 6.51 21.98
CA GLN A 364 -15.28 6.92 23.34
C GLN A 364 -14.76 5.97 24.42
N SER A 365 -14.53 4.70 24.09
CA SER A 365 -14.01 3.70 25.01
C SER A 365 -12.48 3.65 25.13
N ARG A 366 -11.78 4.55 24.42
CA ARG A 366 -10.32 4.73 24.49
C ARG A 366 -10.01 5.84 25.49
#